data_AF-A0AAF0QTR2-F1
#
_entry.id   AF-A0AAF0QTR2-F1
#
_cell.length_a   1.000
_cell.length_b   1.000
_cell.length_c   1.000
_cell.angle_alpha   90.00
_cell.angle_beta   90.00
_cell.angle_gamma   90.00
#
_symmetry.space_group_name_H-M   'P 1'
#
loop_
_entity.id
_entity.type
_entity.pdbx_description
1 polymer ?
#
loop_
_entity_poly.entity_id
_entity_poly.type
_entity_poly.pdbx_seq_one_letter_code
_entity_poly.pdbx_strand_id
1 'polypeptide(L)'
;MHNLSMIAILEPFANNSQINQYKLLLSMDNATCNHNGKIWLFWSNDIEGEVLEIHDQHITCSMKHVEHKEKFVVSCIYAKCREQLRRPLWDRLFHFSNMDTPWCTIGDFNVITSTEEKYGGIPYNMNKSLDFISIIEASGLMDIGYSGQHYTWCNQRAAEARVWKRLDRAMVNDKWLELMPQTTITHLLSVGSDHCPLLMEMEARSEHEVKYFKFLHYWTENENFLDIVKGCWQKKISRNPMWRLHQKMKLLASTLSTWSKKEYGNIFSNVINFEEQVKATEEDVIHQNTEENRTKLHLINVQYIKYLKLEASILKQKTQLQWFKEGDTNSKYFHSIMRGRRRKLFIHKICTVEDVWIQGEENIAKVACDYFKNMFSGHDDRIRE
;
A
#
# COMPACT_ATOMS: atom_id res chain seq x y z
N MET A 1 19.91 6.10 18.94
CA MET A 1 20.34 5.97 17.54
C MET A 1 19.44 4.96 16.87
N HIS A 2 19.01 5.21 15.64
CA HIS A 2 18.25 4.23 14.87
C HIS A 2 19.19 3.10 14.44
N ASN A 3 18.73 1.85 14.53
CA ASN A 3 19.44 0.70 13.98
C ASN A 3 19.05 0.57 12.51
N LEU A 4 19.94 0.97 11.60
CA LEU A 4 19.64 1.08 10.17
C LEU A 4 20.25 -0.08 9.41
N SER A 5 19.43 -0.82 8.67
CA SER A 5 19.91 -1.89 7.77
C SER A 5 20.24 -1.38 6.36
N MET A 6 19.72 -0.20 5.98
CA MET A 6 19.91 0.42 4.67
C MET A 6 19.97 1.95 4.80
N ILE A 7 20.86 2.59 4.05
CA ILE A 7 20.99 4.05 4.00
C ILE A 7 21.15 4.48 2.54
N ALA A 8 20.30 5.39 2.09
CA ALA A 8 20.47 6.11 0.82
C ALA A 8 20.82 7.57 1.09
N ILE A 9 21.94 8.03 0.54
CA ILE A 9 22.40 9.43 0.61
C ILE A 9 22.26 10.03 -0.77
N LEU A 10 21.46 11.10 -0.86
CA LEU A 10 21.27 11.88 -2.08
C LEU A 10 22.16 13.12 -2.02
N GLU A 11 22.83 13.43 -3.13
CA GLU A 11 23.82 14.50 -3.25
C GLU A 11 24.89 14.49 -2.15
N PRO A 12 25.76 13.46 -2.10
CA PRO A 12 26.79 13.35 -1.06
C PRO A 12 27.87 14.45 -1.16
N PHE A 13 27.93 15.22 -2.25
CA PHE A 13 28.95 16.24 -2.53
C PHE A 13 30.40 15.77 -2.31
N ALA A 14 30.64 14.47 -2.53
CA ALA A 14 31.91 13.80 -2.32
C ALA A 14 32.31 12.98 -3.56
N ASN A 15 33.60 12.66 -3.69
CA ASN A 15 34.07 11.84 -4.81
C ASN A 15 33.67 10.38 -4.57
N ASN A 16 33.22 9.67 -5.61
CA ASN A 16 32.87 8.25 -5.54
C ASN A 16 34.03 7.37 -5.05
N SER A 17 35.28 7.80 -5.20
CA SER A 17 36.43 7.10 -4.60
C SER A 17 36.35 6.98 -3.06
N GLN A 18 35.60 7.88 -2.41
CA GLN A 18 35.44 7.92 -0.96
C GLN A 18 34.29 7.03 -0.46
N ILE A 19 33.51 6.41 -1.35
CA ILE A 19 32.31 5.64 -0.93
C ILE A 19 32.66 4.53 0.06
N ASN A 20 33.80 3.86 -0.12
CA ASN A 20 34.25 2.81 0.80
C ASN A 20 34.64 3.37 2.18
N GLN A 21 35.15 4.60 2.24
CA GLN A 21 35.42 5.26 3.52
C GLN A 21 34.12 5.57 4.27
N TYR A 22 33.12 6.10 3.56
CA TYR A 22 31.80 6.37 4.15
C TYR A 22 31.06 5.09 4.54
N LYS A 23 31.21 4.02 3.76
CA LYS A 23 30.70 2.69 4.09
C LYS A 23 31.17 2.23 5.47
N LEU A 24 32.47 2.37 5.74
CA LEU A 24 33.07 2.04 7.04
C LEU A 24 32.59 2.99 8.16
N LEU A 25 32.50 4.30 7.90
CA LEU A 25 32.02 5.28 8.87
C LEU A 25 30.56 5.05 9.28
N LEU A 26 29.72 4.64 8.33
CA LEU A 26 28.32 4.30 8.54
C LEU A 26 28.12 2.90 9.12
N SER A 27 29.19 2.14 9.35
CA SER A 27 29.15 0.75 9.81
C SER A 27 28.29 -0.16 8.90
N MET A 28 28.42 0.03 7.58
CA MET A 28 27.69 -0.74 6.56
C MET A 28 28.63 -1.73 5.87
N ASP A 29 28.07 -2.81 5.34
CA ASP A 29 28.86 -3.89 4.73
C ASP A 29 29.02 -3.70 3.21
N ASN A 30 27.95 -3.24 2.57
CA ASN A 30 27.84 -3.09 1.13
C ASN A 30 27.60 -1.63 0.73
N ALA A 31 28.06 -1.26 -0.47
CA ALA A 31 27.85 0.07 -1.01
C ALA A 31 27.78 0.05 -2.54
N THR A 32 26.98 0.94 -3.11
CA THR A 32 26.94 1.23 -4.54
C THR A 32 26.61 2.70 -4.80
N CYS A 33 26.90 3.19 -6.00
CA CYS A 33 26.56 4.54 -6.41
C CYS A 33 25.98 4.56 -7.83
N ASN A 34 25.24 5.61 -8.14
CA ASN A 34 24.72 5.78 -9.48
C ASN A 34 25.76 6.36 -10.45
N HIS A 35 25.45 6.40 -11.75
CA HIS A 35 26.40 6.81 -12.79
C HIS A 35 27.06 8.17 -12.56
N ASN A 36 26.33 9.12 -11.98
CA ASN A 36 26.82 10.47 -11.72
C ASN A 36 27.22 10.72 -10.26
N GLY A 37 27.23 9.68 -9.41
CA GLY A 37 27.64 9.77 -8.01
C GLY A 37 26.71 10.56 -7.10
N LYS A 38 25.51 10.92 -7.56
CA LYS A 38 24.54 11.69 -6.77
C LYS A 38 23.66 10.84 -5.87
N ILE A 39 23.66 9.53 -6.04
CA ILE A 39 22.93 8.60 -5.16
C ILE A 39 23.95 7.60 -4.68
N TRP A 40 24.18 7.57 -3.37
CA TRP A 40 24.96 6.52 -2.71
C TRP A 40 24.01 5.66 -1.89
N LEU A 41 24.13 4.35 -2.04
CA LEU A 41 23.31 3.39 -1.35
C LEU A 41 24.21 2.43 -0.57
N PHE A 42 23.91 2.24 0.71
CA PHE A 42 24.61 1.39 1.65
C PHE A 42 23.62 0.42 2.31
N TRP A 43 24.06 -0.80 2.60
CA TRP A 43 23.25 -1.76 3.35
C TRP A 43 24.12 -2.74 4.15
N SER A 44 23.56 -3.25 5.25
CA SER A 44 24.19 -4.26 6.11
C SER A 44 24.05 -5.67 5.52
N ASN A 45 24.79 -6.63 6.07
CA ASN A 45 24.69 -8.05 5.73
C ASN A 45 23.36 -8.69 6.13
N ASP A 46 22.52 -7.99 6.89
CA ASP A 46 21.14 -8.41 7.17
C ASP A 46 20.23 -8.28 5.94
N ILE A 47 20.72 -7.63 4.88
CA ILE A 47 20.03 -7.51 3.59
C ILE A 47 20.86 -8.20 2.49
N GLU A 48 20.28 -9.24 1.89
CA GLU A 48 20.74 -9.76 0.60
C GLU A 48 20.25 -8.80 -0.49
N GLY A 49 21.17 -8.01 -1.05
CA GLY A 49 20.87 -6.99 -2.06
C GLY A 49 21.50 -7.30 -3.42
N GLU A 50 20.69 -7.27 -4.47
CA GLU A 50 21.10 -7.37 -5.87
C GLU A 50 20.71 -6.08 -6.61
N VAL A 51 21.67 -5.43 -7.26
CA VAL A 51 21.41 -4.21 -8.05
C VAL A 51 20.77 -4.61 -9.39
N LEU A 52 19.55 -4.16 -9.64
CA LEU A 52 18.80 -4.42 -10.88
C LEU A 52 19.11 -3.38 -11.96
N GLU A 53 19.14 -2.09 -11.58
CA GLU A 53 19.43 -1.00 -12.51
C GLU A 53 20.14 0.15 -11.79
N ILE A 54 21.16 0.70 -12.46
CA ILE A 54 21.79 1.96 -12.09
C ILE A 54 21.43 2.99 -13.17
N HIS A 55 20.95 4.16 -12.74
CA HIS A 55 20.57 5.24 -13.63
C HIS A 55 20.94 6.61 -13.03
N ASP A 56 21.03 7.63 -13.88
CA ASP A 56 21.38 9.01 -13.48
C ASP A 56 20.47 9.64 -12.43
N GLN A 57 19.24 9.13 -12.29
CA GLN A 57 18.20 9.63 -11.39
C GLN A 57 17.69 8.59 -10.39
N HIS A 58 18.19 7.35 -10.45
CA HIS A 58 17.80 6.33 -9.48
C HIS A 58 18.79 5.16 -9.38
N ILE A 59 18.70 4.40 -8.29
CA ILE A 59 19.28 3.05 -8.17
C ILE A 59 18.15 2.11 -7.76
N THR A 60 17.94 1.03 -8.51
CA THR A 60 16.93 0.01 -8.21
C THR A 60 17.61 -1.28 -7.80
N CYS A 61 17.19 -1.83 -6.66
CA CYS A 61 17.73 -3.05 -6.08
C CYS A 61 16.60 -4.02 -5.72
N SER A 62 16.85 -5.32 -5.97
CA SER A 62 16.10 -6.41 -5.35
C SER A 62 16.74 -6.71 -4.00
N MET A 63 15.95 -6.74 -2.95
CA MET A 63 16.41 -6.87 -1.58
C MET A 63 15.62 -7.93 -0.82
N LYS A 64 16.30 -8.61 0.09
CA LYS A 64 15.71 -9.54 1.05
C LYS A 64 16.36 -9.35 2.41
N HIS A 65 15.58 -8.88 3.38
CA HIS A 65 16.04 -8.81 4.76
C HIS A 65 15.97 -10.19 5.42
N VAL A 66 16.90 -10.52 6.33
CA VAL A 66 16.97 -11.82 7.02
C VAL A 66 15.69 -12.19 7.78
N GLU A 67 14.98 -11.19 8.30
CA GLU A 67 13.69 -11.37 9.01
C GLU A 67 12.48 -11.52 8.06
N HIS A 68 12.65 -11.22 6.77
CA HIS A 68 11.59 -11.29 5.77
C HIS A 68 11.77 -12.52 4.85
N LYS A 69 10.69 -13.30 4.67
CA LYS A 69 10.71 -14.50 3.81
C LYS A 69 10.76 -14.14 2.32
N GLU A 70 10.11 -13.05 1.93
CA GLU A 70 9.91 -12.64 0.54
C GLU A 70 10.88 -11.52 0.11
N LYS A 71 11.26 -11.52 -1.17
CA LYS A 71 12.05 -10.43 -1.77
C LYS A 71 11.16 -9.23 -2.07
N PHE A 72 11.72 -8.03 -1.99
CA PHE A 72 11.08 -6.78 -2.38
C PHE A 72 12.05 -5.93 -3.20
N VAL A 73 11.52 -5.00 -4.00
CA VAL A 73 12.33 -4.10 -4.82
C VAL A 73 12.26 -2.70 -4.22
N VAL A 74 13.40 -2.02 -4.15
CA VAL A 74 13.50 -0.62 -3.74
C VAL A 74 14.20 0.19 -4.82
N SER A 75 13.59 1.29 -5.24
CA SER A 75 14.19 2.30 -6.11
C SER A 75 14.47 3.57 -5.31
N CYS A 76 15.75 3.86 -5.08
CA CYS A 76 16.21 5.10 -4.47
C CYS A 76 16.25 6.21 -5.53
N ILE A 77 15.47 7.27 -5.35
CA ILE A 77 15.22 8.29 -6.37
C ILE A 77 15.93 9.61 -6.03
N TYR A 78 16.57 10.21 -7.02
CA TYR A 78 16.96 11.62 -7.04
C TYR A 78 16.64 12.21 -8.41
N ALA A 79 15.44 12.77 -8.53
CA ALA A 79 14.93 13.31 -9.78
C ALA A 79 15.55 14.67 -10.09
N LYS A 80 15.75 15.00 -11.37
CA LYS A 80 16.25 16.32 -11.78
C LYS A 80 15.23 17.41 -11.46
N CYS A 81 15.70 18.60 -11.10
CA CYS A 81 14.83 19.73 -10.75
C CYS A 81 14.02 20.31 -11.94
N ARG A 82 14.43 20.05 -13.19
CA ARG A 82 13.72 20.53 -14.40
C ARG A 82 12.74 19.46 -14.89
N GLU A 83 11.49 19.85 -15.10
CA GLU A 83 10.38 19.01 -15.57
C GLU A 83 10.75 18.09 -16.74
N GLN A 84 11.27 18.66 -17.83
CA GLN A 84 11.61 17.91 -19.03
C GLN A 84 12.68 16.84 -18.79
N LEU A 85 13.59 17.07 -17.83
CA LEU A 85 14.67 16.14 -17.50
C LEU A 85 14.23 14.98 -16.60
N ARG A 86 13.02 15.04 -16.02
CA ARG A 86 12.45 13.96 -15.20
C ARG A 86 11.84 12.84 -16.04
N ARG A 87 11.50 13.10 -17.31
CA ARG A 87 10.83 12.11 -18.20
C ARG A 87 11.54 10.74 -18.27
N PRO A 88 12.88 10.65 -18.42
CA PRO A 88 13.56 9.36 -18.42
C PRO A 88 13.37 8.58 -17.11
N LEU A 89 13.24 9.25 -15.97
CA LEU A 89 12.93 8.58 -14.70
C LEU A 89 11.50 8.04 -14.71
N TRP A 90 10.53 8.81 -15.20
CA TRP A 90 9.13 8.39 -15.30
C TRP A 90 8.95 7.12 -16.14
N ASP A 91 9.62 7.04 -17.28
CA ASP A 91 9.59 5.85 -18.14
C ASP A 91 10.11 4.60 -17.41
N ARG A 92 11.15 4.76 -16.58
CA ARG A 92 11.70 3.67 -15.75
C ARG A 92 10.75 3.27 -14.63
N LEU A 93 10.12 4.22 -13.94
CA LEU A 93 9.11 3.89 -12.92
C LEU A 93 7.96 3.09 -13.53
N PHE A 94 7.51 3.45 -14.73
CA PHE A 94 6.49 2.68 -15.43
C PHE A 94 6.97 1.29 -15.82
N HIS A 95 8.20 1.17 -16.30
CA HIS A 95 8.79 -0.14 -16.59
C HIS A 95 8.82 -1.06 -15.36
N PHE A 96 9.35 -0.58 -14.23
CA PHE A 96 9.39 -1.35 -12.98
C PHE A 96 8.01 -1.66 -12.41
N SER A 97 7.01 -0.81 -12.66
CA SER A 97 5.64 -1.06 -12.22
C SER A 97 4.98 -2.29 -12.85
N ASN A 98 5.50 -2.76 -13.98
CA ASN A 98 5.04 -3.99 -14.63
C ASN A 98 5.64 -5.25 -14.01
N MET A 99 6.60 -5.11 -13.09
CA MET A 99 7.13 -6.26 -12.36
C MET A 99 6.11 -6.74 -11.34
N ASP A 100 5.95 -8.06 -11.28
CA ASP A 100 5.00 -8.70 -10.37
C ASP A 100 5.61 -8.86 -8.95
N THR A 101 6.22 -7.82 -8.39
CA THR A 101 6.92 -7.86 -7.09
C THR A 101 6.51 -6.72 -6.15
N PRO A 102 6.63 -6.89 -4.82
CA PRO A 102 6.50 -5.79 -3.87
C PRO A 102 7.53 -4.71 -4.18
N TRP A 103 7.09 -3.48 -4.47
CA TRP A 103 7.96 -2.42 -4.93
C TRP A 103 7.74 -1.11 -4.17
N CYS A 104 8.83 -0.50 -3.75
CA CYS A 104 8.90 0.81 -3.11
C CYS A 104 9.83 1.75 -3.90
N THR A 105 9.38 2.98 -4.09
CA THR A 105 10.19 4.10 -4.58
C THR A 105 10.35 5.09 -3.44
N ILE A 106 11.57 5.54 -3.16
CA ILE A 106 11.84 6.43 -2.03
C ILE A 106 12.95 7.43 -2.37
N GLY A 107 12.77 8.69 -1.97
CA GLY A 107 13.79 9.73 -2.14
C GLY A 107 13.20 11.06 -2.59
N ASP A 108 14.05 11.88 -3.22
CA ASP A 108 13.71 13.23 -3.69
C ASP A 108 13.18 13.20 -5.13
N PHE A 109 11.88 13.48 -5.27
CA PHE A 109 11.24 13.55 -6.59
C PHE A 109 11.30 14.95 -7.22
N ASN A 110 11.78 15.94 -6.48
CA ASN A 110 11.88 17.34 -6.91
C ASN A 110 10.55 17.95 -7.42
N VAL A 111 9.42 17.37 -6.99
CA VAL A 111 8.07 17.79 -7.39
C VAL A 111 7.04 17.51 -6.30
N ILE A 112 6.02 18.36 -6.25
CA ILE A 112 4.88 18.23 -5.34
C ILE A 112 3.67 17.66 -6.09
N THR A 113 2.80 16.93 -5.40
CA THR A 113 1.56 16.36 -5.98
C THR A 113 0.32 17.20 -5.66
N SER A 114 0.43 18.15 -4.72
CA SER A 114 -0.68 19.02 -4.33
C SER A 114 -0.20 20.42 -3.94
N THR A 115 -1.09 21.41 -4.02
CA THR A 115 -0.77 22.80 -3.63
C THR A 115 -0.46 22.95 -2.15
N GLU A 116 -1.02 22.09 -1.30
CA GLU A 116 -0.82 22.09 0.16
C GLU A 116 0.60 21.62 0.53
N GLU A 117 1.28 20.92 -0.37
CA GLU A 117 2.67 20.47 -0.18
C GLU A 117 3.70 21.60 -0.40
N LYS A 118 3.25 22.85 -0.52
CA LYS A 118 4.10 24.04 -0.59
C LYS A 118 3.58 25.14 0.32
N TYR A 119 4.52 25.83 0.98
CA TYR A 119 4.24 27.02 1.78
C TYR A 119 5.21 28.16 1.44
N GLY A 120 4.68 29.39 1.40
CA GLY A 120 5.44 30.60 1.07
C GLY A 120 5.74 30.79 -0.42
N GLY A 121 6.11 32.02 -0.82
CA GLY A 121 6.39 32.40 -2.21
C GLY A 121 5.19 32.34 -3.16
N ILE A 122 5.46 32.48 -4.46
CA ILE A 122 4.44 32.54 -5.53
C ILE A 122 3.64 31.23 -5.61
N PRO A 123 2.30 31.26 -5.82
CA PRO A 123 1.49 30.06 -6.04
C PRO A 123 2.10 29.07 -7.04
N TYR A 124 2.04 27.78 -6.72
CA TYR A 124 2.62 26.76 -7.59
C TYR A 124 1.67 26.42 -8.73
N ASN A 125 2.21 26.38 -9.95
CA ASN A 125 1.47 25.93 -11.12
C ASN A 125 1.48 24.39 -11.16
N MET A 126 0.32 23.78 -10.87
CA MET A 126 0.14 22.32 -10.85
C MET A 126 0.40 21.63 -12.19
N ASN A 127 0.40 22.35 -13.32
CA ASN A 127 0.73 21.79 -14.62
C ASN A 127 2.12 21.13 -14.64
N LYS A 128 3.06 21.62 -13.82
CA LYS A 128 4.43 21.09 -13.66
C LYS A 128 4.50 19.72 -12.96
N SER A 129 3.36 19.27 -12.43
CA SER A 129 3.22 18.04 -11.67
C SER A 129 2.29 17.03 -12.36
N LEU A 130 1.61 17.40 -13.45
CA LEU A 130 0.60 16.55 -14.08
C LEU A 130 1.20 15.26 -14.64
N ASP A 131 2.36 15.37 -15.27
CA ASP A 131 3.15 14.25 -15.78
C ASP A 131 3.64 13.33 -14.66
N PHE A 132 4.01 13.88 -13.49
CA PHE A 132 4.33 13.06 -12.31
C PHE A 132 3.09 12.37 -11.72
N ILE A 133 1.97 13.08 -11.59
CA ILE A 133 0.73 12.50 -11.05
C ILE A 133 0.25 11.37 -11.96
N SER A 134 0.30 11.59 -13.28
CA SER A 134 -0.09 10.60 -14.28
C SER A 134 0.78 9.34 -14.21
N ILE A 135 2.11 9.48 -14.03
CA ILE A 135 2.99 8.31 -13.94
C ILE A 135 2.78 7.54 -12.64
N ILE A 136 2.57 8.21 -11.51
CA ILE A 136 2.25 7.55 -10.23
C ILE A 136 0.98 6.72 -10.37
N GLU A 137 -0.06 7.30 -10.99
CA GLU A 137 -1.32 6.62 -11.22
C GLU A 137 -1.18 5.42 -12.16
N ALA A 138 -0.50 5.62 -13.31
CA ALA A 138 -0.25 4.58 -14.29
C ALA A 138 0.58 3.42 -13.73
N SER A 139 1.55 3.74 -12.85
CA SER A 139 2.41 2.76 -12.16
C SER A 139 1.77 2.10 -10.95
N GLY A 140 0.52 2.42 -10.61
CA GLY A 140 -0.14 1.82 -9.46
C GLY A 140 0.48 2.20 -8.11
N LEU A 141 1.31 3.25 -8.06
CA LEU A 141 2.00 3.69 -6.86
C LEU A 141 1.09 4.48 -5.92
N MET A 142 1.33 4.35 -4.62
CA MET A 142 0.66 5.10 -3.57
C MET A 142 1.69 5.67 -2.60
N ASP A 143 1.58 6.98 -2.33
CA ASP A 143 2.28 7.63 -1.21
C ASP A 143 1.84 7.02 0.14
N ILE A 144 2.80 6.46 0.89
CA ILE A 144 2.57 5.81 2.19
C ILE A 144 2.02 6.81 3.23
N GLY A 145 2.25 8.11 3.03
CA GLY A 145 2.07 9.13 4.06
C GLY A 145 3.30 9.25 4.95
N TYR A 146 3.20 10.04 6.00
CA TYR A 146 4.33 10.35 6.88
C TYR A 146 3.86 10.84 8.26
N SER A 147 4.77 10.78 9.23
CA SER A 147 4.71 11.48 10.51
C SER A 147 5.82 12.54 10.59
N GLY A 148 5.63 13.59 11.39
CA GLY A 148 6.62 14.67 11.56
C GLY A 148 6.28 15.92 10.76
N GLN A 149 7.32 16.65 10.34
CA GLN A 149 7.16 17.95 9.65
C GLN A 149 6.43 17.81 8.31
N HIS A 150 5.57 18.77 7.95
CA HIS A 150 4.82 18.73 6.70
C HIS A 150 5.66 18.92 5.43
N TYR A 151 6.78 19.63 5.57
CA TYR A 151 7.69 19.98 4.48
C TYR A 151 9.04 19.30 4.70
N THR A 152 9.63 18.81 3.63
CA THR A 152 10.92 18.12 3.66
C THR A 152 12.03 18.99 3.11
N TRP A 153 11.74 20.13 2.49
CA TRP A 153 12.74 21.02 1.92
C TRP A 153 12.45 22.49 2.22
N CYS A 154 13.49 23.29 2.44
CA CYS A 154 13.42 24.75 2.57
C CYS A 154 14.52 25.45 1.76
N ASN A 155 14.18 26.51 1.03
CA ASN A 155 15.20 27.31 0.33
C ASN A 155 16.10 28.17 1.25
N GLN A 156 15.88 28.13 2.57
CA GLN A 156 16.61 28.85 3.63
C GLN A 156 16.70 30.38 3.47
N ARG A 157 15.87 30.99 2.60
CA ARG A 157 15.89 32.45 2.41
C ARG A 157 15.25 33.20 3.59
N ALA A 158 15.43 34.53 3.58
CA ALA A 158 14.76 35.43 4.51
C ALA A 158 13.23 35.35 4.38
N ALA A 159 12.51 35.77 5.43
CA ALA A 159 11.09 35.46 5.66
C ALA A 159 10.20 35.62 4.41
N GLU A 160 10.22 36.78 3.75
CA GLU A 160 9.34 37.06 2.59
C GLU A 160 9.64 36.21 1.35
N ALA A 161 10.89 35.74 1.21
CA ALA A 161 11.34 34.89 0.11
C ALA A 161 11.42 33.40 0.49
N ARG A 162 11.04 33.05 1.72
CA ARG A 162 11.15 31.68 2.25
C ARG A 162 10.09 30.78 1.62
N VAL A 163 10.52 29.64 1.11
CA VAL A 163 9.66 28.64 0.49
C VAL A 163 9.96 27.28 1.09
N TRP A 164 8.90 26.57 1.45
CA TRP A 164 8.93 25.20 1.93
C TRP A 164 8.19 24.29 0.96
N LYS A 165 8.69 23.07 0.76
CA LYS A 165 8.05 22.05 -0.06
C LYS A 165 8.20 20.66 0.53
N ARG A 166 7.27 19.76 0.21
CA ARG A 166 7.44 18.31 0.41
C ARG A 166 7.92 17.68 -0.90
N LEU A 167 9.23 17.48 -1.02
CA LEU A 167 9.86 16.91 -2.23
C LEU A 167 10.20 15.43 -2.06
N ASP A 168 10.51 15.05 -0.82
CA ASP A 168 10.92 13.71 -0.44
C ASP A 168 9.69 12.88 -0.04
N ARG A 169 9.55 11.69 -0.62
CA ARG A 169 8.45 10.77 -0.29
C ARG A 169 8.81 9.32 -0.56
N ALA A 170 8.06 8.41 0.06
CA ALA A 170 8.06 7.00 -0.29
C ALA A 170 6.70 6.62 -0.90
N MET A 171 6.73 5.91 -2.02
CA MET A 171 5.54 5.43 -2.71
C MET A 171 5.67 3.95 -3.04
N VAL A 172 4.58 3.20 -2.86
CA VAL A 172 4.57 1.74 -2.93
C VAL A 172 3.43 1.22 -3.78
N ASN A 173 3.59 0.02 -4.36
CA ASN A 173 2.52 -0.67 -5.06
C ASN A 173 1.62 -1.50 -4.11
N ASP A 174 0.53 -2.05 -4.64
CA ASP A 174 -0.42 -2.85 -3.85
C ASP A 174 0.23 -4.08 -3.23
N LYS A 175 1.20 -4.70 -3.91
CA LYS A 175 1.94 -5.88 -3.42
C LYS A 175 2.78 -5.58 -2.18
N TRP A 176 3.42 -4.41 -2.14
CA TRP A 176 4.11 -3.94 -0.95
C TRP A 176 3.15 -3.79 0.23
N LEU A 177 1.98 -3.18 0.01
CA LEU A 177 0.99 -2.99 1.07
C LEU A 177 0.40 -4.32 1.58
N GLU A 178 0.42 -5.38 0.77
CA GLU A 178 -0.01 -6.72 1.19
C GLU A 178 1.04 -7.45 2.01
N LEU A 179 2.31 -7.26 1.67
CA LEU A 179 3.44 -7.90 2.35
C LEU A 179 3.84 -7.16 3.63
N MET A 180 3.87 -5.83 3.56
CA MET A 180 4.39 -4.91 4.60
C MET A 180 3.39 -3.77 4.84
N PRO A 181 2.17 -4.07 5.32
CA PRO A 181 1.12 -3.06 5.54
C PRO A 181 1.49 -2.02 6.60
N GLN A 182 2.42 -2.36 7.51
CA GLN A 182 2.85 -1.53 8.64
C GLN A 182 4.06 -0.66 8.33
N THR A 183 4.44 -0.52 7.06
CA THR A 183 5.51 0.40 6.68
C THR A 183 5.14 1.84 7.06
N THR A 184 6.03 2.50 7.82
CA THR A 184 5.86 3.91 8.23
C THR A 184 7.00 4.77 7.73
N ILE A 185 6.69 6.04 7.44
CA ILE A 185 7.68 7.07 7.12
C ILE A 185 7.64 8.14 8.20
N THR A 186 8.79 8.53 8.72
CA THR A 186 8.95 9.68 9.62
C THR A 186 9.90 10.69 8.98
N HIS A 187 9.47 11.95 8.88
CA HIS A 187 10.35 13.07 8.52
C HIS A 187 11.15 13.47 9.76
N LEU A 188 12.46 13.18 9.73
CA LEU A 188 13.36 13.57 10.81
C LEU A 188 13.71 15.06 10.72
N LEU A 189 14.28 15.60 11.80
CA LEU A 189 14.69 17.00 11.84
C LEU A 189 15.80 17.27 10.81
N SER A 190 15.62 18.33 10.04
CA SER A 190 16.63 18.82 9.11
C SER A 190 17.76 19.50 9.88
N VAL A 191 18.87 18.79 10.08
CA VAL A 191 20.10 19.31 10.67
C VAL A 191 21.23 19.11 9.66
N GLY A 192 21.82 20.22 9.19
CA GLY A 192 22.97 20.18 8.27
C GLY A 192 22.62 20.01 6.78
N SER A 193 21.34 20.07 6.41
CA SER A 193 20.87 20.05 5.02
C SER A 193 19.70 21.03 4.86
N ASP A 194 19.36 21.40 3.63
CA ASP A 194 18.08 22.02 3.30
C ASP A 194 16.93 21.00 3.18
N HIS A 195 17.24 19.70 3.24
CA HIS A 195 16.29 18.59 3.29
C HIS A 195 16.14 17.96 4.69
N CYS A 196 14.98 17.36 4.95
CA CYS A 196 14.69 16.49 6.09
C CYS A 196 14.96 15.02 5.70
N PRO A 197 15.74 14.26 6.49
CA PRO A 197 15.89 12.83 6.25
C PRO A 197 14.56 12.07 6.40
N LEU A 198 14.35 11.07 5.55
CA LEU A 198 13.23 10.13 5.67
C LEU A 198 13.68 8.87 6.42
N LEU A 199 13.04 8.57 7.56
CA LEU A 199 13.16 7.29 8.23
C LEU A 199 12.01 6.37 7.79
N MET A 200 12.35 5.29 7.10
CA MET A 200 11.41 4.21 6.76
C MET A 200 11.58 3.07 7.75
N GLU A 201 10.48 2.68 8.39
CA GLU A 201 10.44 1.52 9.28
C GLU A 201 9.53 0.47 8.65
N MET A 202 10.03 -0.75 8.57
CA MET A 202 9.34 -1.89 7.97
C MET A 202 9.17 -2.93 9.08
N GLU A 203 7.95 -3.13 9.55
CA GLU A 203 7.66 -4.25 10.45
C GLU A 203 7.32 -5.48 9.61
N ALA A 204 8.09 -6.56 9.82
CA ALA A 204 7.71 -7.87 9.32
C ALA A 204 6.38 -8.24 9.97
N ARG A 205 5.39 -8.58 9.12
CA ARG A 205 4.07 -9.01 9.57
C ARG A 205 4.23 -10.08 10.65
N SER A 206 3.77 -9.79 11.87
CA SER A 206 3.63 -10.86 12.87
C SER A 206 2.63 -11.88 12.30
N GLU A 207 2.94 -13.17 12.39
CA GLU A 207 2.08 -14.25 11.86
C GLU A 207 0.70 -14.31 12.58
N HIS A 208 0.39 -13.34 13.45
CA HIS A 208 -0.77 -13.29 14.32
C HIS A 208 -1.84 -12.26 13.90
N GLU A 209 -1.96 -11.95 12.61
CA GLU A 209 -3.12 -11.17 12.15
C GLU A 209 -4.42 -11.99 12.29
N VAL A 210 -5.26 -11.58 13.25
CA VAL A 210 -6.61 -12.11 13.39
C VAL A 210 -7.47 -11.63 12.23
N LYS A 211 -7.70 -12.49 11.24
CA LYS A 211 -8.66 -12.21 10.16
C LYS A 211 -10.08 -12.24 10.72
N TYR A 212 -10.65 -11.07 10.95
CA TYR A 212 -12.05 -10.94 11.34
C TYR A 212 -12.99 -11.33 10.20
N PHE A 213 -14.09 -11.99 10.55
CA PHE A 213 -15.16 -12.33 9.63
C PHE A 213 -15.74 -11.06 8.99
N LYS A 214 -15.87 -11.07 7.67
CA LYS A 214 -16.55 -10.03 6.91
C LYS A 214 -17.68 -10.67 6.11
N PHE A 215 -18.89 -10.19 6.34
CA PHE A 215 -20.05 -10.61 5.58
C PHE A 215 -19.98 -10.05 4.15
N LEU A 216 -20.17 -10.88 3.13
CA LEU A 216 -20.29 -10.42 1.75
C LEU A 216 -21.76 -10.31 1.38
N HIS A 217 -22.20 -9.13 0.94
CA HIS A 217 -23.61 -8.90 0.62
C HIS A 217 -24.11 -9.86 -0.46
N TYR A 218 -23.29 -10.13 -1.48
CA TYR A 218 -23.61 -11.06 -2.55
C TYR A 218 -24.01 -12.47 -2.09
N TRP A 219 -23.60 -12.91 -0.88
CA TRP A 219 -24.04 -14.19 -0.35
C TRP A 219 -25.56 -14.30 -0.28
N THR A 220 -26.29 -13.20 -0.06
CA THR A 220 -27.75 -13.21 -0.01
C THR A 220 -28.41 -13.52 -1.36
N GLU A 221 -27.66 -13.41 -2.46
CA GLU A 221 -28.15 -13.76 -3.80
C GLU A 221 -28.00 -15.26 -4.11
N ASN A 222 -27.28 -16.03 -3.28
CA ASN A 222 -27.18 -17.47 -3.44
C ASN A 222 -28.40 -18.16 -2.83
N GLU A 223 -29.04 -19.04 -3.61
CA GLU A 223 -30.23 -19.80 -3.19
C GLU A 223 -30.01 -20.58 -1.89
N ASN A 224 -28.81 -21.13 -1.68
CA ASN A 224 -28.48 -21.95 -0.51
C ASN A 224 -28.19 -21.11 0.75
N PHE A 225 -28.05 -19.78 0.64
CA PHE A 225 -27.62 -18.94 1.76
C PHE A 225 -28.59 -18.99 2.95
N LEU A 226 -29.88 -18.82 2.69
CA LEU A 226 -30.89 -18.80 3.75
C LEU A 226 -30.99 -20.14 4.49
N ASP A 227 -30.83 -21.25 3.77
CA ASP A 227 -30.85 -22.58 4.37
C ASP A 227 -29.65 -22.81 5.30
N ILE A 228 -28.47 -22.32 4.92
CA ILE A 228 -27.27 -22.37 5.77
C ILE A 228 -27.48 -21.56 7.06
N VAL A 229 -28.02 -20.33 6.93
CA VAL A 229 -28.31 -19.46 8.08
C VAL A 229 -29.32 -20.13 9.02
N LYS A 230 -30.41 -20.66 8.45
CA LYS A 230 -31.46 -21.37 9.19
C LYS A 230 -30.91 -22.59 9.93
N GLY A 231 -30.10 -23.41 9.26
CA GLY A 231 -29.45 -24.57 9.86
C GLY A 231 -28.54 -24.20 11.04
N CYS A 232 -27.83 -23.08 10.95
CA CYS A 232 -27.05 -22.55 12.08
C CYS A 232 -27.95 -22.07 13.23
N TRP A 233 -29.07 -21.40 12.92
CA TRP A 233 -29.94 -20.77 13.91
C TRP A 233 -30.80 -21.78 14.65
N GLN A 234 -31.07 -22.95 14.05
CA GLN A 234 -31.83 -24.01 14.70
C GLN A 234 -31.01 -24.84 15.70
N LYS A 235 -29.68 -24.70 15.73
CA LYS A 235 -28.84 -25.40 16.71
C LYS A 235 -29.18 -24.93 18.13
N LYS A 236 -29.45 -25.89 19.01
CA LYS A 236 -29.73 -25.65 20.43
C LYS A 236 -28.44 -25.29 21.16
N ILE A 237 -28.43 -24.12 21.79
CA ILE A 237 -27.32 -23.64 22.63
C ILE A 237 -27.87 -23.36 24.03
N SER A 238 -27.30 -23.99 25.05
CA SER A 238 -27.79 -23.91 26.43
C SER A 238 -26.94 -22.93 27.23
N ARG A 239 -27.50 -21.74 27.51
CA ARG A 239 -27.03 -20.76 28.51
C ARG A 239 -27.97 -19.53 28.53
N ASN A 240 -27.53 -18.42 29.13
CA ASN A 240 -28.23 -17.15 29.08
C ASN A 240 -28.44 -16.64 27.62
N PRO A 241 -29.42 -15.74 27.38
CA PRO A 241 -29.76 -15.26 26.03
C PRO A 241 -28.59 -14.59 25.30
N MET A 242 -27.76 -13.81 26.01
CA MET A 242 -26.62 -13.10 25.41
C MET A 242 -25.54 -14.06 24.90
N TRP A 243 -25.25 -15.10 25.66
CA TRP A 243 -24.34 -16.18 25.26
C TRP A 243 -24.89 -16.97 24.08
N ARG A 244 -26.20 -17.25 24.06
CA ARG A 244 -26.85 -17.92 22.91
C ARG A 244 -26.67 -17.10 21.63
N LEU A 245 -26.91 -15.79 21.69
CA LEU A 245 -26.72 -14.90 20.55
C LEU A 245 -25.25 -14.92 20.08
N HIS A 246 -24.31 -14.69 21.00
CA HIS A 246 -22.88 -14.70 20.68
C HIS A 246 -22.43 -16.01 20.02
N GLN A 247 -22.80 -17.16 20.57
CA GLN A 247 -22.41 -18.45 20.03
C GLN A 247 -23.05 -18.74 18.66
N LYS A 248 -24.31 -18.33 18.43
CA LYS A 248 -24.94 -18.44 17.12
C LYS A 248 -24.25 -17.56 16.08
N MET A 249 -23.92 -16.32 16.43
CA MET A 249 -23.16 -15.41 15.56
C MET A 249 -21.78 -15.98 15.22
N LYS A 250 -21.05 -16.51 16.22
CA LYS A 250 -19.75 -17.15 16.03
C LYS A 250 -19.85 -18.37 15.11
N LEU A 251 -20.85 -19.22 15.33
CA LEU A 251 -21.11 -20.37 14.47
C LEU A 251 -21.39 -19.93 13.03
N LEU A 252 -22.27 -18.95 12.82
CA LEU A 252 -22.58 -18.43 11.48
C LEU A 252 -21.34 -17.97 10.74
N ALA A 253 -20.54 -17.15 11.42
CA ALA A 253 -19.33 -16.57 10.85
C ALA A 253 -18.39 -17.68 10.37
N SER A 254 -18.20 -18.72 11.19
CA SER A 254 -17.38 -19.87 10.82
C SER A 254 -17.97 -20.68 9.65
N THR A 255 -19.28 -20.93 9.66
CA THR A 255 -19.95 -21.74 8.63
C THR A 255 -19.98 -21.02 7.28
N LEU A 256 -20.33 -19.72 7.26
CA LEU A 256 -20.30 -18.90 6.06
C LEU A 256 -18.88 -18.73 5.50
N SER A 257 -17.86 -18.59 6.36
CA SER A 257 -16.47 -18.51 5.91
C SER A 257 -16.02 -19.78 5.19
N THR A 258 -16.35 -20.95 5.72
CA THR A 258 -16.01 -22.24 5.10
C THR A 258 -16.82 -22.48 3.83
N TRP A 259 -18.12 -22.20 3.86
CA TRP A 259 -18.99 -22.33 2.69
C TRP A 259 -18.55 -21.40 1.56
N SER A 260 -18.29 -20.12 1.83
CA SER A 260 -17.85 -19.15 0.82
C SER A 260 -16.54 -19.56 0.15
N LYS A 261 -15.58 -20.11 0.91
CA LYS A 261 -14.32 -20.61 0.34
C LYS A 261 -14.54 -21.80 -0.58
N LYS A 262 -15.45 -22.72 -0.20
CA LYS A 262 -15.78 -23.90 -1.01
C LYS A 262 -16.54 -23.54 -2.28
N GLU A 263 -17.49 -22.62 -2.18
CA GLU A 263 -18.39 -22.26 -3.28
C GLU A 263 -17.73 -21.35 -4.31
N TYR A 264 -16.99 -20.33 -3.85
CA TYR A 264 -16.48 -19.27 -4.72
C TYR A 264 -14.96 -19.28 -4.90
N GLY A 265 -14.21 -20.02 -4.07
CA GLY A 265 -12.76 -20.07 -4.12
C GLY A 265 -12.10 -18.68 -4.04
N ASN A 266 -11.05 -18.47 -4.83
CA ASN A 266 -10.47 -17.15 -5.05
C ASN A 266 -11.14 -16.47 -6.25
N ILE A 267 -12.08 -15.57 -5.95
CA ILE A 267 -12.91 -14.87 -6.95
C ILE A 267 -12.04 -14.11 -7.95
N PHE A 268 -11.01 -13.40 -7.51
CA PHE A 268 -10.14 -12.60 -8.37
C PHE A 268 -9.33 -13.49 -9.33
N SER A 269 -8.80 -14.62 -8.83
CA SER A 269 -8.10 -15.60 -9.69
C SER A 269 -9.05 -16.27 -10.69
N ASN A 270 -10.29 -16.53 -10.29
CA ASN A 270 -11.29 -17.12 -11.18
C ASN A 270 -11.66 -16.18 -12.33
N VAL A 271 -11.76 -14.86 -12.09
CA VAL A 271 -11.99 -13.87 -13.16
C VAL A 271 -10.89 -13.94 -14.23
N ILE A 272 -9.62 -13.94 -13.82
CA ILE A 272 -8.47 -14.05 -14.74
C ILE A 272 -8.52 -15.37 -15.53
N ASN A 273 -8.77 -16.48 -14.84
CA ASN A 273 -8.85 -17.80 -15.47
C ASN A 273 -10.01 -17.88 -16.48
N PHE A 274 -11.18 -17.34 -16.15
CA PHE A 274 -12.30 -17.29 -17.09
C PHE A 274 -12.00 -16.39 -18.29
N GLU A 275 -11.29 -15.27 -18.10
CA GLU A 275 -10.86 -14.42 -19.22
C GLU A 275 -9.95 -15.18 -20.20
N GLU A 276 -8.98 -15.94 -19.69
CA GLU A 276 -8.11 -16.81 -20.49
C GLU A 276 -8.89 -17.92 -21.21
N GLN A 277 -9.86 -18.55 -20.52
CA GLN A 277 -10.72 -19.56 -21.13
C GLN A 277 -11.63 -18.99 -22.23
N VAL A 278 -12.16 -17.77 -22.06
CA VAL A 278 -12.93 -17.08 -23.09
C VAL A 278 -12.05 -16.87 -24.32
N LYS A 279 -10.84 -16.32 -24.15
CA LYS A 279 -9.91 -16.11 -25.28
C LYS A 279 -9.62 -17.40 -26.04
N ALA A 280 -9.28 -18.48 -25.33
CA ALA A 280 -9.02 -19.78 -25.95
C ALA A 280 -10.24 -20.35 -26.69
N THR A 281 -11.45 -20.20 -26.14
CA THR A 281 -12.67 -20.71 -26.80
C THR A 281 -13.19 -19.82 -27.92
N GLU A 282 -12.89 -18.53 -27.91
CA GLU A 282 -13.11 -17.66 -29.07
C GLU A 282 -12.19 -18.05 -30.24
N GLU A 283 -10.92 -18.36 -29.98
CA GLU A 283 -9.99 -18.91 -30.97
C GLU A 283 -10.52 -20.24 -31.55
N ASP A 284 -11.00 -21.16 -30.70
CA ASP A 284 -11.62 -22.41 -31.14
C ASP A 284 -12.81 -22.17 -32.10
N VAL A 285 -13.67 -21.18 -31.82
CA VAL A 285 -14.82 -20.82 -32.67
C VAL A 285 -14.38 -20.17 -33.98
N ILE A 286 -13.33 -19.35 -33.96
CA ILE A 286 -12.74 -18.72 -35.15
C ILE A 286 -12.17 -19.79 -36.09
N HIS A 287 -11.44 -20.76 -35.54
CA HIS A 287 -10.83 -21.84 -36.32
C HIS A 287 -11.85 -22.89 -36.78
N GLN A 288 -12.80 -23.25 -35.91
CA GLN A 288 -13.77 -24.30 -36.17
C GLN A 288 -15.15 -23.93 -35.59
N ASN A 289 -15.98 -23.36 -36.44
CA ASN A 289 -17.27 -22.80 -36.04
C ASN A 289 -18.40 -23.86 -35.96
N THR A 290 -18.32 -24.77 -34.99
CA THR A 290 -19.32 -25.81 -34.70
C THR A 290 -20.32 -25.34 -33.64
N GLU A 291 -21.52 -25.97 -33.59
CA GLU A 291 -22.47 -25.70 -32.51
C GLU A 291 -21.92 -26.04 -31.12
N GLU A 292 -21.10 -27.09 -31.03
CA GLU A 292 -20.45 -27.48 -29.78
C GLU A 292 -19.52 -26.37 -29.26
N ASN A 293 -18.68 -25.81 -30.13
CA ASN A 293 -17.77 -24.72 -29.75
C ASN A 293 -18.53 -23.44 -29.37
N ARG A 294 -19.62 -23.11 -30.09
CA ARG A 294 -20.50 -21.99 -29.73
C ARG A 294 -21.15 -22.17 -28.37
N THR A 295 -21.63 -23.39 -28.09
CA THR A 295 -22.28 -23.72 -26.81
C THR A 295 -21.27 -23.63 -25.66
N LYS A 296 -20.05 -24.14 -25.87
CA LYS A 296 -18.95 -24.04 -24.90
C LYS A 296 -18.59 -22.58 -24.61
N LEU A 297 -18.40 -21.76 -25.65
CA LEU A 297 -18.13 -20.33 -25.50
C LEU A 297 -19.27 -19.61 -24.75
N HIS A 298 -20.53 -19.92 -25.08
CA HIS A 298 -21.68 -19.34 -24.38
C HIS A 298 -21.68 -19.69 -22.89
N LEU A 299 -21.44 -20.95 -22.53
CA LEU A 299 -21.40 -21.40 -21.14
C LEU A 299 -20.27 -20.72 -20.35
N ILE A 300 -19.07 -20.61 -20.93
CA ILE A 300 -17.94 -19.92 -20.30
C ILE A 300 -18.24 -18.43 -20.14
N ASN A 301 -18.81 -17.78 -21.15
CA ASN A 301 -19.21 -16.38 -21.05
C ASN A 301 -20.24 -16.12 -19.94
N VAL A 302 -21.22 -17.02 -19.77
CA VAL A 302 -22.18 -16.92 -18.66
C VAL A 302 -21.47 -17.01 -17.30
N GLN A 303 -20.52 -17.93 -17.14
CA GLN A 303 -19.73 -18.03 -15.91
C GLN A 303 -18.84 -16.80 -15.71
N TYR A 304 -18.18 -16.31 -16.75
CA TYR A 304 -17.34 -15.14 -16.70
C TYR A 304 -18.12 -13.89 -16.25
N ILE A 305 -19.28 -13.63 -16.88
CA ILE A 305 -20.17 -12.53 -16.49
C ILE A 305 -20.62 -12.65 -15.02
N LYS A 306 -20.91 -13.87 -14.56
CA LYS A 306 -21.27 -14.12 -13.15
C LYS A 306 -20.12 -13.75 -12.20
N TYR A 307 -18.88 -14.14 -12.51
CA TYR A 307 -17.71 -13.82 -11.69
C TYR A 307 -17.34 -12.33 -11.75
N LEU A 308 -17.51 -11.66 -12.89
CA LEU A 308 -17.34 -10.21 -13.01
C LEU A 308 -18.34 -9.44 -12.13
N LYS A 309 -19.62 -9.85 -12.14
CA LYS A 309 -20.65 -9.25 -11.26
C LYS A 309 -20.33 -9.45 -9.78
N LEU A 310 -19.86 -10.65 -9.42
CA LEU A 310 -19.44 -10.99 -8.06
C LEU A 310 -18.26 -10.12 -7.61
N GLU A 311 -17.22 -10.00 -8.43
CA GLU A 311 -16.06 -9.15 -8.17
C GLU A 311 -16.48 -7.69 -7.97
N ALA A 312 -17.27 -7.15 -8.89
CA ALA A 312 -17.78 -5.78 -8.82
C ALA A 312 -18.59 -5.53 -7.53
N SER A 313 -19.44 -6.48 -7.13
CA SER A 313 -20.23 -6.39 -5.88
C SER A 313 -19.33 -6.34 -4.64
N ILE A 314 -18.28 -7.18 -4.60
CA ILE A 314 -17.30 -7.19 -3.50
C ILE A 314 -16.50 -5.88 -3.46
N LEU A 315 -16.04 -5.40 -4.61
CA LEU A 315 -15.30 -4.13 -4.69
C LEU A 315 -16.19 -2.95 -4.27
N LYS A 316 -17.46 -2.93 -4.68
CA LYS A 316 -18.44 -1.93 -4.25
C LYS A 316 -18.65 -1.96 -2.73
N GLN A 317 -18.80 -3.15 -2.15
CA GLN A 317 -18.96 -3.29 -0.70
C GLN A 317 -17.70 -2.83 0.06
N LYS A 318 -16.51 -3.19 -0.42
CA LYS A 318 -15.23 -2.78 0.19
C LYS A 318 -15.01 -1.27 0.10
N THR A 319 -15.41 -0.64 -1.01
CA THR A 319 -15.26 0.80 -1.23
C THR A 319 -16.41 1.65 -0.66
N GLN A 320 -17.51 1.03 -0.19
CA GLN A 320 -18.74 1.67 0.29
C GLN A 320 -19.30 2.76 -0.66
N LEU A 321 -19.08 2.62 -1.97
CA LEU A 321 -19.58 3.59 -2.96
C LEU A 321 -21.05 3.34 -3.27
N GLN A 322 -21.85 4.40 -3.16
CA GLN A 322 -23.30 4.34 -3.39
C GLN A 322 -23.66 4.53 -4.87
N TRP A 323 -22.90 5.33 -5.62
CA TRP A 323 -23.23 5.71 -7.00
C TRP A 323 -22.19 5.24 -8.00
N PHE A 324 -22.68 4.55 -9.03
CA PHE A 324 -21.96 4.16 -10.23
C PHE A 324 -22.53 5.03 -11.36
N LYS A 325 -21.73 5.90 -11.96
CA LYS A 325 -22.06 6.36 -13.32
C LYS A 325 -21.58 5.24 -14.23
N GLU A 326 -22.52 4.47 -14.74
CA GLU A 326 -22.31 3.37 -15.68
C GLU A 326 -21.36 3.81 -16.81
N GLY A 327 -20.23 3.14 -16.92
CA GLY A 327 -19.22 3.40 -17.95
C GLY A 327 -17.86 2.87 -17.51
N ASP A 328 -17.57 1.64 -17.90
CA ASP A 328 -16.43 0.79 -17.55
C ASP A 328 -16.34 0.30 -16.10
N THR A 329 -16.41 -1.03 -15.95
CA THR A 329 -15.92 -1.81 -14.80
C THR A 329 -14.40 -1.63 -14.68
N ASN A 330 -13.96 -0.42 -14.34
CA ASN A 330 -12.56 -0.10 -14.22
C ASN A 330 -12.07 -0.54 -12.84
N SER A 331 -11.51 -1.75 -12.76
CA SER A 331 -10.85 -2.25 -11.55
C SER A 331 -9.84 -1.24 -11.00
N LYS A 332 -9.12 -0.51 -11.87
CA LYS A 332 -8.15 0.52 -11.47
C LYS A 332 -8.77 1.64 -10.63
N TYR A 333 -10.03 2.03 -10.90
CA TYR A 333 -10.75 3.02 -10.10
C TYR A 333 -11.03 2.49 -8.69
N PHE A 334 -11.54 1.26 -8.59
CA PHE A 334 -11.75 0.61 -7.30
C PHE A 334 -10.44 0.42 -6.54
N HIS A 335 -9.37 -0.02 -7.21
CA HIS A 335 -8.05 -0.11 -6.62
C HIS A 335 -7.55 1.26 -6.15
N SER A 336 -7.72 2.33 -6.92
CA SER A 336 -7.39 3.71 -6.51
C SER A 336 -8.14 4.16 -5.24
N ILE A 337 -9.43 3.84 -5.14
CA ILE A 337 -10.23 4.18 -3.94
C ILE A 337 -9.83 3.31 -2.75
N MET A 338 -9.65 2.01 -2.97
CA MET A 338 -9.17 1.09 -1.93
C MET A 338 -7.81 1.54 -1.40
N ARG A 339 -6.94 1.98 -2.30
CA ARG A 339 -5.65 2.61 -2.01
C ARG A 339 -5.85 3.86 -1.12
N GLY A 340 -6.66 4.83 -1.55
CA GLY A 340 -6.94 6.02 -0.75
C GLY A 340 -7.54 5.72 0.63
N ARG A 341 -8.42 4.70 0.74
CA ARG A 341 -9.01 4.27 2.01
C ARG A 341 -7.99 3.58 2.92
N ARG A 342 -7.12 2.71 2.38
CA ARG A 342 -6.03 2.08 3.14
C ARG A 342 -5.14 3.16 3.77
N ARG A 343 -4.75 4.18 2.99
CA ARG A 343 -3.98 5.33 3.48
C ARG A 343 -4.71 6.08 4.61
N LYS A 344 -6.02 6.34 4.48
CA LYS A 344 -6.79 7.08 5.50
C LYS A 344 -7.07 6.28 6.77
N LEU A 345 -7.17 4.96 6.67
CA LEU A 345 -7.52 4.09 7.79
C LEU A 345 -6.28 3.61 8.57
N PHE A 346 -5.09 3.75 7.99
CA PHE A 346 -3.86 3.39 8.67
C PHE A 346 -3.54 4.41 9.77
N ILE A 347 -3.48 3.94 11.02
CA ILE A 347 -3.17 4.77 12.18
C ILE A 347 -1.67 4.67 12.42
N HIS A 348 -0.92 5.69 11.99
CA HIS A 348 0.54 5.72 12.14
C HIS A 348 0.96 5.90 13.61
N LYS A 349 0.37 6.88 14.29
CA LYS A 349 0.63 7.20 15.70
C LYS A 349 -0.62 7.75 16.35
N ILE A 350 -0.71 7.56 17.66
CA ILE A 350 -1.71 8.23 18.50
C ILE A 350 -1.00 9.12 19.51
N CYS A 351 -1.59 10.25 19.85
CA CYS A 351 -1.12 11.11 20.92
C CYS A 351 -1.93 10.81 22.18
N THR A 352 -1.28 10.55 23.30
CA THR A 352 -1.96 10.40 24.59
C THR A 352 -2.41 11.75 25.13
N VAL A 353 -3.24 11.73 26.18
CA VAL A 353 -3.61 12.92 26.95
C VAL A 353 -2.42 13.62 27.63
N GLU A 354 -1.26 12.96 27.68
CA GLU A 354 0.01 13.48 28.23
C GLU A 354 0.96 14.01 27.14
N ASP A 355 0.46 14.24 25.92
CA ASP A 355 1.23 14.67 24.74
C ASP A 355 2.37 13.74 24.33
N VAL A 356 2.27 12.45 24.69
CA VAL A 356 3.22 11.41 24.29
C VAL A 356 2.72 10.73 23.02
N TRP A 357 3.56 10.73 21.98
CA TRP A 357 3.28 10.01 20.75
C TRP A 357 3.63 8.53 20.87
N ILE A 358 2.65 7.67 20.59
CA ILE A 358 2.78 6.21 20.63
C ILE A 358 2.70 5.65 19.21
N GLN A 359 3.60 4.72 18.90
CA GLN A 359 3.73 4.00 17.64
C GLN A 359 3.77 2.49 17.90
N GLY A 360 3.43 1.70 16.87
CA GLY A 360 3.40 0.24 16.91
C GLY A 360 1.99 -0.28 17.21
N GLU A 361 1.56 -1.31 16.47
CA GLU A 361 0.18 -1.82 16.54
C GLU A 361 -0.19 -2.32 17.95
N GLU A 362 0.70 -3.06 18.62
CA GLU A 362 0.45 -3.58 19.97
C GLU A 362 0.30 -2.47 21.01
N ASN A 363 1.15 -1.44 20.94
CA ASN A 363 1.10 -0.31 21.88
C ASN A 363 -0.16 0.52 21.65
N ILE A 364 -0.49 0.81 20.39
CA ILE A 364 -1.73 1.51 20.02
C ILE A 364 -2.94 0.71 20.48
N ALA A 365 -2.96 -0.60 20.24
CA ALA A 365 -4.05 -1.48 20.66
C ALA A 365 -4.20 -1.52 22.19
N LYS A 366 -3.08 -1.58 22.93
CA LYS A 366 -3.08 -1.55 24.39
C LYS A 366 -3.64 -0.24 24.93
N VAL A 367 -3.17 0.89 24.43
CA VAL A 367 -3.68 2.21 24.86
C VAL A 367 -5.16 2.40 24.51
N ALA A 368 -5.59 1.94 23.35
CA ALA A 368 -7.01 1.94 22.99
C ALA A 368 -7.83 1.05 23.95
N CYS A 369 -7.35 -0.16 24.26
CA CYS A 369 -8.01 -1.05 25.22
C CYS A 369 -8.09 -0.44 26.61
N ASP A 370 -6.99 0.15 27.10
CA ASP A 370 -6.92 0.79 28.41
C ASP A 370 -7.84 2.02 28.49
N TYR A 371 -7.89 2.83 27.42
CA TYR A 371 -8.83 3.96 27.32
C TYR A 371 -10.28 3.52 27.45
N PHE A 372 -10.73 2.56 26.64
CA PHE A 372 -12.11 2.07 26.70
C PHE A 372 -12.41 1.32 28.00
N LYS A 373 -11.46 0.55 28.52
CA LYS A 373 -11.61 -0.13 29.81
C LYS A 373 -11.84 0.90 30.92
N ASN A 374 -11.01 1.94 31.00
CA ASN A 374 -11.17 3.03 31.96
C ASN A 374 -12.49 3.78 31.77
N MET A 375 -12.92 4.00 30.53
CA MET A 375 -14.21 4.63 30.23
C MET A 375 -15.40 3.80 30.72
N PHE A 376 -15.34 2.46 30.62
CA PHE A 376 -16.42 1.57 31.03
C PHE A 376 -16.30 1.04 32.47
N SER A 377 -15.14 1.18 33.11
CA SER A 377 -14.90 0.76 34.51
C SER A 377 -14.71 1.93 35.49
N GLY A 378 -14.73 3.17 35.01
CA GLY A 378 -14.64 4.37 35.83
C GLY A 378 -15.83 4.50 36.79
N HIS A 379 -15.57 4.98 38.01
CA HIS A 379 -16.57 5.20 39.07
C HIS A 379 -17.51 6.40 38.83
N ASP A 380 -17.38 7.11 37.71
CA ASP A 380 -18.33 8.14 37.34
C ASP A 380 -19.49 7.50 36.56
N ASP A 381 -20.68 7.45 37.18
CA ASP A 381 -21.96 6.91 36.66
C ASP A 381 -22.48 7.63 35.39
N ARG A 382 -21.63 8.35 34.65
CA ARG A 382 -21.97 9.03 33.41
C ARG A 382 -20.84 8.87 32.39
N ILE A 383 -21.15 8.15 31.31
CA ILE A 383 -20.41 8.23 30.06
C ILE A 383 -20.47 9.71 29.64
N ARG A 384 -19.33 10.41 29.68
CA ARG A 384 -19.25 11.77 29.13
C ARG A 384 -19.29 11.64 27.61
N GLU A 385 -20.41 12.08 27.02
CA GLU A 385 -20.60 12.20 25.56
C GLU A 385 -19.62 13.19 24.92
#